data_AF-A0A6M8SUB3-F1
#
_entry.id   AF-A0A6M8SUB3-F1
#
_cell.length_a   1.000
_cell.length_b   1.000
_cell.length_c   1.000
_cell.angle_alpha   90.00
_cell.angle_beta   90.00
_cell.angle_gamma   90.00
#
_symmetry.space_group_name_H-M   'P 1'
#
loop_
_entity.id
_entity.type
_entity.pdbx_description
1 polymer ?
#
loop_
_entity_poly.entity_id
_entity_poly.type
_entity_poly.pdbx_seq_one_letter_code
_entity_poly.pdbx_strand_id
1 'polypeptide(L)'
;MAFFILKEKEHDGHWPWPLNGRVINHSPKPVKVWDDNSQFYFVAAGQNSSNSLDIDHVQEPSSQRWCKIDAHRLVVNSNGTFDNCPCYALAAGRPCIKF
;
A
#
# COMPACT_ATOMS: atom_id res chain seq x y z
N MET A 1 -17.33 -26.67 -0.93
CA MET A 1 -17.29 -25.35 -1.62
C MET A 1 -16.17 -24.43 -1.09
N ALA A 2 -15.06 -24.95 -0.57
CA ALA A 2 -13.93 -24.14 -0.08
C ALA A 2 -12.76 -24.04 -1.09
N PHE A 3 -12.70 -24.93 -2.08
CA PHE A 3 -11.59 -25.01 -3.04
C PHE A 3 -11.62 -23.97 -4.16
N PHE A 4 -12.77 -23.34 -4.43
CA PHE A 4 -12.88 -22.36 -5.51
C PHE A 4 -12.45 -20.95 -5.08
N ILE A 5 -12.66 -20.58 -3.81
CA ILE A 5 -12.33 -19.25 -3.29
C ILE A 5 -10.81 -19.03 -3.20
N LEU A 6 -10.04 -20.06 -2.88
CA LEU A 6 -8.57 -19.97 -2.84
C LEU A 6 -7.96 -19.75 -4.23
N LYS A 7 -8.61 -20.21 -5.29
CA LYS A 7 -8.06 -20.20 -6.65
C LYS A 7 -8.24 -18.87 -7.38
N GLU A 8 -9.28 -18.10 -7.04
CA GLU A 8 -9.48 -16.74 -7.56
C GLU A 8 -8.41 -15.78 -7.02
N LYS A 9 -8.09 -15.85 -5.71
CA LYS A 9 -6.99 -15.04 -5.15
C LYS A 9 -5.64 -15.28 -5.83
N GLU A 10 -5.31 -16.52 -6.18
CA GLU A 10 -4.08 -16.85 -6.90
C GLU A 10 -4.09 -16.42 -8.38
N HIS A 11 -5.26 -16.19 -8.99
CA HIS A 11 -5.39 -15.73 -10.38
C HIS A 11 -5.47 -14.20 -10.51
N ASP A 12 -5.93 -13.53 -9.45
CA ASP A 12 -6.14 -12.08 -9.40
C ASP A 12 -4.91 -11.32 -8.85
N GLY A 13 -3.84 -12.03 -8.46
CA GLY A 13 -2.61 -11.45 -7.93
C GLY A 13 -2.57 -11.28 -6.40
N HIS A 14 -3.58 -11.79 -5.68
CA HIS A 14 -3.55 -11.90 -4.22
C HIS A 14 -2.75 -13.15 -3.82
N TRP A 15 -1.43 -13.03 -3.94
CA TRP A 15 -0.49 -14.10 -3.58
C TRP A 15 -0.61 -14.50 -2.11
N PRO A 16 -0.39 -15.78 -1.76
CA PRO A 16 -0.33 -16.18 -0.36
C PRO A 16 0.80 -15.44 0.37
N TRP A 17 0.53 -15.09 1.62
CA TRP A 17 1.47 -14.62 2.64
C TRP A 17 2.88 -15.21 2.44
N PRO A 18 3.96 -14.40 2.36
CA PRO A 18 4.19 -13.15 3.08
C PRO A 18 4.30 -11.88 2.20
N LEU A 19 3.65 -11.82 1.04
CA LEU A 19 3.85 -10.76 0.04
C LEU A 19 2.95 -9.51 0.22
N ASN A 20 2.58 -9.15 1.45
CA ASN A 20 1.73 -7.98 1.69
C ASN A 20 2.55 -6.69 1.76
N GLY A 21 2.08 -5.65 1.08
CA GLY A 21 2.61 -4.31 1.20
C GLY A 21 2.52 -3.79 2.63
N ARG A 22 3.60 -3.15 3.09
CA ARG A 22 3.71 -2.70 4.48
C ARG A 22 4.19 -1.27 4.57
N VAL A 23 3.55 -0.49 5.43
CA VAL A 23 3.90 0.92 5.66
C VAL A 23 4.43 1.12 7.06
N ILE A 24 5.56 1.82 7.16
CA ILE A 24 6.13 2.33 8.41
C ILE A 24 6.03 3.85 8.35
N ASN A 25 5.19 4.46 9.18
CA ASN A 25 4.96 5.90 9.15
C ASN A 25 5.77 6.61 10.24
N HIS A 26 6.95 7.14 9.89
CA HIS A 26 7.74 8.00 10.79
C HIS A 26 7.34 9.48 10.70
N SER A 27 6.35 9.85 9.87
CA SER A 27 5.88 11.22 9.74
C SER A 27 5.02 11.64 10.95
N PRO A 28 4.94 12.95 11.26
CA PRO A 28 4.08 13.47 12.32
C PRO A 28 2.60 13.50 11.91
N LYS A 29 2.23 13.01 10.72
CA LYS A 29 0.87 13.03 10.19
C LYS A 29 0.38 11.61 9.90
N PRO A 30 -0.93 11.34 9.99
CA PRO A 30 -1.47 10.09 9.48
C PRO A 30 -1.26 10.00 7.96
N VAL A 31 -0.99 8.79 7.48
CA VAL A 31 -0.78 8.50 6.05
C VAL A 31 -1.96 7.70 5.54
N LYS A 32 -2.54 8.16 4.43
CA LYS A 32 -3.65 7.46 3.78
C LYS A 32 -3.11 6.31 2.95
N VAL A 33 -3.72 5.15 3.11
CA VAL A 33 -3.38 3.92 2.38
C VAL A 33 -4.64 3.33 1.75
N TRP A 34 -4.44 2.51 0.73
CA TRP A 34 -5.48 1.76 0.05
C TRP A 34 -5.05 0.30 0.02
N ASP A 35 -5.94 -0.58 0.49
CA ASP A 35 -5.71 -2.02 0.46
C ASP A 35 -6.32 -2.71 -0.77
N ASP A 36 -5.87 -3.93 -1.03
CA ASP A 36 -6.30 -4.81 -2.12
C ASP A 36 -7.83 -5.07 -2.13
N ASN A 37 -8.50 -4.93 -0.99
CA ASN A 37 -9.95 -5.07 -0.82
C ASN A 37 -10.69 -3.74 -1.03
N SER A 38 -10.03 -2.77 -1.66
CA SER A 38 -10.56 -1.47 -2.02
C SER A 38 -10.92 -0.55 -0.86
N GLN A 39 -10.36 -0.77 0.33
CA GLN A 39 -10.64 0.09 1.48
C GLN A 39 -9.56 1.15 1.67
N PHE A 40 -10.01 2.36 2.01
CA PHE A 40 -9.13 3.40 2.49
C PHE A 40 -9.06 3.36 4.00
N TYR A 41 -7.84 3.45 4.54
CA TYR A 41 -7.64 3.71 5.96
C TYR A 41 -6.40 4.57 6.17
N PHE A 42 -6.16 4.93 7.42
CA PHE A 42 -5.01 5.73 7.81
C PHE A 42 -4.07 4.93 8.70
N VAL A 43 -2.79 4.96 8.37
CA VAL A 43 -1.71 4.56 9.28
C VAL A 43 -1.35 5.79 10.11
N ALA A 44 -1.61 5.73 11.42
CA ALA A 44 -1.37 6.86 12.31
C ALA A 44 0.12 7.27 12.35
N ALA A 45 0.37 8.51 12.80
CA ALA A 45 1.73 9.03 12.95
C ALA A 45 2.54 8.15 13.92
N GLY A 46 3.77 7.82 13.54
CA GLY A 46 4.67 6.96 14.33
C GLY A 46 4.24 5.48 14.41
N GLN A 47 3.27 5.04 13.59
CA GLN A 47 2.76 3.66 13.59
C GLN A 47 3.13 2.89 12.32
N ASN A 48 2.98 1.57 12.40
CA ASN A 48 3.11 0.66 11.27
C ASN A 48 1.72 0.19 10.82
N SER A 49 1.57 -0.17 9.55
CA SER A 49 0.37 -0.83 9.07
C SER A 49 0.20 -2.22 9.69
N SER A 50 -1.06 -2.66 9.79
CA SER A 50 -1.40 -4.02 10.21
C SER A 50 -0.81 -5.04 9.24
N ASN A 51 -0.48 -6.24 9.75
CA ASN A 51 -0.08 -7.37 8.91
C ASN A 51 -1.30 -8.11 8.32
N SER A 52 -2.53 -7.72 8.67
CA SER A 52 -3.76 -8.37 8.23
C SER A 52 -4.34 -7.80 6.94
N LEU A 53 -3.81 -6.68 6.44
CA LEU A 53 -4.27 -6.01 5.23
C LEU A 53 -3.09 -5.89 4.26
N ASP A 54 -3.34 -6.13 2.98
CA ASP A 54 -2.35 -5.94 1.93
C ASP A 54 -2.46 -4.53 1.37
N ILE A 55 -1.47 -3.68 1.66
CA ILE A 55 -1.48 -2.29 1.17
C ILE A 55 -0.90 -2.26 -0.24
N ASP A 56 -1.75 -1.93 -1.21
CA ASP A 56 -1.34 -1.75 -2.60
C ASP A 56 -0.85 -0.33 -2.88
N HIS A 57 -1.50 0.68 -2.30
CA HIS A 57 -1.13 2.09 -2.51
C HIS A 57 -1.02 2.90 -1.23
N VAL A 58 -0.10 3.86 -1.25
CA VAL A 58 0.14 4.82 -0.17
C VAL A 58 0.15 6.23 -0.75
N GLN A 59 -0.61 7.15 -0.18
CA GLN A 59 -0.59 8.55 -0.61
C GLN A 59 0.54 9.29 0.07
N GLU A 60 1.44 9.90 -0.71
CA GLU A 60 2.54 10.71 -0.19
C GLU A 60 1.99 11.99 0.43
N PRO A 61 2.17 12.22 1.75
CA PRO A 61 1.60 13.40 2.40
C PRO A 61 2.05 14.73 1.79
N SER A 62 3.32 14.82 1.37
CA SER A 62 3.92 16.05 0.87
C SER A 62 3.45 16.43 -0.54
N SER A 63 3.27 15.45 -1.43
CA SER A 63 2.94 15.68 -2.85
C SER A 63 1.53 15.24 -3.25
N GLN A 64 0.83 14.52 -2.38
CA GLN A 64 -0.46 13.88 -2.62
C GLN A 64 -0.46 12.81 -3.73
N ARG A 65 0.71 12.45 -4.28
CA ARG A 65 0.86 11.38 -5.27
C ARG A 65 0.63 10.02 -4.65
N TRP A 66 0.08 9.09 -5.41
CA TRP A 66 -0.09 7.71 -4.97
C TRP A 66 1.13 6.90 -5.34
N CYS A 67 1.78 6.31 -4.35
CA CYS A 67 2.81 5.31 -4.55
C CYS A 67 2.17 3.93 -4.58
N LYS A 68 2.45 3.12 -5.60
CA LYS A 68 2.06 1.71 -5.61
C LYS A 68 3.23 0.88 -5.08
N ILE A 69 2.97 0.05 -4.08
CA ILE A 69 4.02 -0.66 -3.34
C ILE A 69 3.96 -2.19 -3.50
N ASP A 70 2.83 -2.76 -3.91
CA ASP A 70 2.64 -4.23 -4.00
C ASP A 70 3.21 -4.91 -2.73
N ALA A 71 4.03 -5.94 -2.86
CA ALA A 71 4.65 -6.66 -1.75
C ALA A 71 5.78 -5.93 -0.98
N HIS A 72 5.99 -4.63 -1.21
CA HIS A 72 7.15 -3.91 -0.66
C HIS A 72 6.86 -3.23 0.68
N ARG A 73 7.94 -3.04 1.44
CA ARG A 73 7.94 -2.17 2.61
C ARG A 73 8.23 -0.73 2.20
N LEU A 74 7.28 0.17 2.45
CA LEU A 74 7.45 1.61 2.28
C LEU A 74 7.67 2.29 3.63
N VAL A 75 8.67 3.18 3.69
CA VAL A 75 8.90 4.04 4.86
C VAL A 75 8.46 5.45 4.50
N VAL A 76 7.60 6.04 5.33
CA VAL A 76 7.23 7.45 5.23
C VAL A 76 8.11 8.25 6.17
N ASN A 77 8.92 9.13 5.60
CA ASN A 77 9.88 9.93 6.35
C ASN A 77 9.21 10.99 7.22
N SER A 78 9.98 11.57 8.15
CA SER A 78 9.51 12.63 9.05
C SER A 78 8.96 13.87 8.33
N ASN A 79 9.45 14.16 7.12
CA ASN A 79 8.98 15.24 6.25
C ASN A 79 7.76 14.86 5.39
N GLY A 80 7.28 13.61 5.47
CA GLY A 80 6.16 13.11 4.67
C GLY A 80 6.50 12.77 3.21
N THR A 81 7.77 12.52 2.87
CA THR A 81 8.18 11.99 1.55
C THR A 81 8.49 10.49 1.60
N PHE A 82 8.54 9.87 0.43
CA PHE A 82 8.97 8.50 0.21
C PHE A 82 10.32 8.47 -0.51
N ASP A 83 11.32 7.79 0.04
CA ASP A 83 12.62 7.67 -0.63
C ASP A 83 12.68 6.50 -1.63
N ASN A 84 11.78 5.53 -1.49
CA ASN A 84 11.84 4.25 -2.19
C ASN A 84 10.50 3.84 -2.81
N CYS A 85 9.73 4.80 -3.30
CA CYS A 85 8.50 4.49 -4.02
C CYS A 85 8.81 3.74 -5.34
N PRO A 86 8.36 2.48 -5.53
CA PRO A 86 8.67 1.71 -6.73
C PRO A 86 8.10 2.34 -8.00
N CYS A 87 6.87 2.85 -7.93
CA CYS A 87 6.25 3.61 -8.99
C CYS A 87 5.13 4.50 -8.43
N TYR A 88 4.83 5.58 -9.15
CA TYR A 88 3.66 6.42 -8.86
C TYR A 88 2.47 6.01 -9.73
N ALA A 89 1.26 6.23 -9.22
CA ALA A 89 -0.03 6.06 -9.89
C ALA A 89 -0.84 7.37 -9.83
N LEU A 90 -1.76 7.56 -10.78
CA LEU A 90 -2.65 8.74 -10.80
C LEU A 90 -3.69 8.71 -9.66
N ALA A 91 -4.06 7.53 -9.19
CA ALA A 91 -4.99 7.31 -8.09
C ALA A 91 -4.73 5.94 -7.44
N ALA A 92 -5.27 5.72 -6.24
CA ALA A 92 -5.33 4.40 -5.63
C ALA A 92 -6.13 3.41 -6.51
N GLY A 93 -5.74 2.13 -6.50
CA GLY A 93 -6.35 1.09 -7.33
C GLY A 93 -6.05 1.23 -8.84
N ARG A 94 -5.18 2.17 -9.24
CA ARG A 94 -4.74 2.33 -10.63
C ARG A 94 -3.33 1.75 -10.83
N PRO A 95 -3.00 1.29 -12.05
CA PRO A 95 -1.64 0.86 -12.37
C PRO A 95 -0.64 2.02 -12.30
N CYS A 96 0.65 1.68 -12.22
CA CYS A 96 1.76 2.64 -12.32
C CYS A 96 1.65 3.48 -13.59
N ILE A 97 1.99 4.76 -13.49
CA ILE A 97 2.21 5.62 -14.66
C ILE A 97 3.61 5.28 -15.21
N LYS A 98 3.70 4.96 -16.50
CA LYS A 98 4.96 4.99 -17.24
C LYS A 98 5.02 6.31 -17.99
N PHE A 99 6.09 7.08 -17.77
CA PHE A 99 6.41 8.24 -18.59
C PHE A 99 7.19 7.80 -19.83
#